data_AF-A0A163IUC9-F1
#
_entry.id   AF-A0A163IUC9-F1
#
_cell.length_a   1.000
_cell.length_b   1.000
_cell.length_c   1.000
_cell.angle_alpha   90.00
_cell.angle_beta   90.00
_cell.angle_gamma   90.00
#
_symmetry.space_group_name_H-M   'P 1'
#
loop_
_entity.id
_entity.type
_entity.pdbx_description
1 polymer ?
#
loop_
_entity_poly.entity_id
_entity_poly.type
_entity_poly.pdbx_seq_one_letter_code
_entity_poly.pdbx_strand_id
1 'polypeptide(L)'
;MNTGWTHTQRDARVALEERFRESISLLENQAFEEKRLHWARLHTLKESVVPVLINIIHQDLAYTEDYQTDLRRALRRMTPSPSLRRMVLARLAQDDPWYLAGGPALLDVGDVAPPVSEAGVEIAPPVAPDLFSSLLGIDQLFNWAMDPSVPSLGE
;
A
#
# COMPACT_ATOMS: atom_id res chain seq x y z
N MET A 1 35.25 49.35 21.14
CA MET A 1 33.81 48.99 21.17
C MET A 1 33.45 48.42 19.81
N ASN A 2 33.03 47.14 19.75
CA ASN A 2 32.89 46.35 18.51
C ASN A 2 31.44 45.90 18.28
N THR A 3 30.48 46.78 18.56
CA THR A 3 29.03 46.49 18.57
C THR A 3 28.43 46.30 17.17
N GLY A 4 29.03 46.89 16.13
CA GLY A 4 28.57 46.73 14.74
C GLY A 4 28.75 45.31 14.20
N TRP A 5 29.92 44.69 14.44
CA TRP A 5 30.23 43.33 13.98
C TRP A 5 29.32 42.27 14.62
N THR A 6 28.96 42.46 15.89
CA THR A 6 28.07 41.53 16.62
C THR A 6 26.61 41.60 16.15
N HIS A 7 26.14 42.76 15.67
CA HIS A 7 24.78 42.87 15.12
C HIS A 7 24.69 42.21 13.76
N THR A 8 25.63 42.48 12.86
CA THR A 8 25.67 41.86 11.52
C THR A 8 25.77 40.33 11.59
N GLN A 9 26.55 39.79 12.54
CA GLN A 9 26.66 38.34 12.74
C GLN A 9 25.37 37.73 13.29
N ARG A 10 24.66 38.45 14.17
CA ARG A 10 23.37 38.01 14.71
C ARG A 10 22.30 38.00 13.62
N ASP A 11 22.24 39.04 12.81
CA ASP A 11 21.25 39.18 11.74
C ASP A 11 21.49 38.14 10.63
N ALA A 12 22.76 37.88 10.29
CA ALA A 12 23.12 36.82 9.35
C ALA A 12 22.72 35.42 9.87
N ARG A 13 22.85 35.18 11.18
CA ARG A 13 22.42 33.93 11.80
C ARG A 13 20.90 33.78 11.78
N VAL A 14 20.14 34.84 12.09
CA VAL A 14 18.67 34.82 12.04
C VAL A 14 18.19 34.54 10.62
N ALA A 15 18.77 35.21 9.61
CA ALA A 15 18.43 34.97 8.21
C ALA A 15 18.75 33.55 7.74
N LEU A 16 19.84 32.95 8.25
CA LEU A 16 20.18 31.55 7.96
C LEU A 16 19.19 30.58 8.63
N GLU A 17 18.82 30.83 9.89
CA GLU A 17 17.83 30.03 10.63
C GLU A 17 16.44 30.11 9.96
N GLU A 18 16.06 31.27 9.43
CA GLU A 18 14.85 31.45 8.61
C GLU A 18 14.88 30.63 7.34
N ARG A 19 15.94 30.75 6.52
CA ARG A 19 16.07 29.97 5.28
C ARG A 19 16.07 28.47 5.53
N PHE A 20 16.75 28.02 6.59
CA PHE A 20 16.77 26.60 6.96
C PHE A 20 15.37 26.12 7.33
N ARG A 21 14.64 26.87 8.15
CA ARG A 21 13.25 26.56 8.51
C ARG A 21 12.32 26.54 7.30
N GLU A 22 12.45 27.49 6.37
CA GLU A 22 11.72 27.49 5.11
C GLU A 22 12.02 26.24 4.28
N SER A 23 13.28 25.83 4.22
CA SER A 23 13.71 24.62 3.50
C SER A 23 13.12 23.35 4.12
N ILE A 24 13.10 23.25 5.46
CA ILE A 24 12.45 22.14 6.16
C ILE A 24 10.95 22.12 5.88
N SER A 25 10.26 23.26 5.98
CA SER A 25 8.83 23.34 5.69
C SER A 25 8.50 22.94 4.25
N LEU A 26 9.35 23.31 3.29
CA LEU A 26 9.20 22.89 1.90
C LEU A 26 9.30 21.37 1.76
N LEU A 27 10.31 20.76 2.39
CA LEU A 27 10.49 19.30 2.37
C LEU A 27 9.29 18.57 3.02
N GLU A 28 8.79 19.08 4.14
CA GLU A 28 7.60 18.52 4.80
C GLU A 28 6.36 18.58 3.90
N ASN A 29 6.16 19.72 3.21
CA ASN A 29 5.04 19.89 2.27
C ASN A 29 5.15 18.94 1.07
N GLN A 30 6.36 18.77 0.51
CA GLN A 30 6.60 17.82 -0.58
C GLN A 30 6.30 16.38 -0.13
N ALA A 31 6.81 15.97 1.03
CA ALA A 31 6.54 14.65 1.59
C ALA A 31 5.04 14.42 1.87
N PHE A 32 4.33 15.46 2.31
CA PHE A 32 2.88 15.40 2.51
C PHE A 32 2.13 15.19 1.19
N GLU A 33 2.45 15.97 0.15
CA GLU A 33 1.80 15.85 -1.16
C GLU A 33 2.09 14.50 -1.82
N GLU A 34 3.32 14.00 -1.71
CA GLU A 34 3.67 12.66 -2.15
C GLU A 34 2.81 11.61 -1.45
N LYS A 35 2.72 11.66 -0.11
CA LYS A 35 1.86 10.75 0.65
C LYS A 35 0.41 10.85 0.17
N ARG A 36 -0.14 12.06 0.04
CA ARG A 36 -1.52 12.29 -0.42
C ARG A 36 -1.79 11.64 -1.78
N LEU A 37 -0.87 11.78 -2.72
CA LEU A 37 -0.97 11.13 -4.03
C LEU A 37 -0.92 9.61 -3.93
N HIS A 38 -0.07 9.06 -3.07
CA HIS A 38 0.00 7.62 -2.82
C HIS A 38 -1.30 7.08 -2.22
N TRP A 39 -1.87 7.79 -1.24
CA TRP A 39 -3.18 7.46 -0.68
C TRP A 39 -4.29 7.45 -1.73
N ALA A 40 -4.34 8.47 -2.59
CA ALA A 40 -5.31 8.53 -3.67
C ALA A 40 -5.16 7.33 -4.64
N ARG A 41 -3.93 6.97 -5.01
CA ARG A 41 -3.66 5.79 -5.85
C ARG A 41 -4.13 4.49 -5.19
N LEU A 42 -3.84 4.31 -3.91
CA LEU A 42 -4.26 3.12 -3.15
C LEU A 42 -5.79 3.05 -3.01
N HIS A 43 -6.44 4.19 -2.80
CA HIS A 43 -7.89 4.28 -2.76
C HIS A 43 -8.51 3.87 -4.09
N THR A 44 -8.03 4.40 -5.22
CA THR A 44 -8.49 3.99 -6.56
C THR A 44 -8.25 2.51 -6.82
N LEU A 45 -7.10 1.98 -6.39
CA LEU A 45 -6.81 0.57 -6.52
C LEU A 45 -7.85 -0.28 -5.78
N LYS A 46 -8.13 0.05 -4.52
CA LYS A 46 -9.05 -0.69 -3.66
C LYS A 46 -10.51 -0.57 -4.10
N GLU A 47 -10.98 0.64 -4.38
CA GLU A 47 -12.41 0.91 -4.60
C GLU A 47 -12.84 0.70 -6.05
N SER A 48 -11.90 0.73 -7.01
CA SER A 48 -12.25 0.66 -8.43
C SER A 48 -11.58 -0.49 -9.17
N VAL A 49 -10.28 -0.70 -8.98
CA VAL A 49 -9.53 -1.68 -9.78
C VAL A 49 -9.74 -3.11 -9.25
N VAL A 50 -9.54 -3.33 -7.95
CA VAL A 50 -9.61 -4.66 -7.33
C VAL A 50 -10.99 -5.31 -7.52
N PRO A 51 -12.14 -4.64 -7.29
CA PRO A 51 -13.45 -5.27 -7.45
C PRO A 51 -13.72 -5.72 -8.89
N VAL A 52 -13.30 -4.91 -9.87
CA VAL A 52 -13.43 -5.26 -11.30
C VAL A 52 -12.55 -6.45 -11.64
N LEU A 53 -11.31 -6.47 -11.14
CA LEU A 53 -10.41 -7.61 -11.34
C LEU A 53 -10.96 -8.88 -10.70
N ILE A 54 -11.45 -8.84 -9.46
CA ILE A 54 -12.08 -9.99 -8.80
C ILE A 54 -13.19 -10.56 -9.67
N ASN A 55 -14.08 -9.70 -10.19
CA ASN A 55 -15.19 -10.15 -11.02
C ASN A 55 -14.71 -10.84 -12.31
N ILE A 56 -13.73 -10.27 -13.00
CA ILE A 56 -13.14 -10.89 -14.22
C ILE A 56 -12.49 -12.24 -13.86
N ILE A 57 -11.71 -12.27 -12.78
CA ILE A 57 -10.99 -13.45 -12.32
C ILE A 57 -11.97 -14.57 -11.95
N HIS A 58 -13.04 -14.26 -11.21
CA HIS A 58 -14.03 -15.25 -10.81
C HIS A 58 -14.79 -15.83 -12.00
N GLN A 59 -15.00 -15.03 -13.06
CA GLN A 59 -15.58 -15.51 -14.31
C GLN A 59 -14.60 -16.39 -15.09
N ASP A 60 -13.35 -15.97 -15.24
CA ASP A 60 -12.35 -16.67 -16.03
C ASP A 60 -11.84 -17.94 -15.36
N LEU A 61 -11.81 -17.98 -14.03
CA LEU A 61 -11.23 -19.05 -13.21
C LEU A 61 -12.27 -19.85 -12.42
N ALA A 62 -13.55 -19.80 -12.79
CA ALA A 62 -14.63 -20.50 -12.08
C ALA A 62 -14.43 -22.02 -11.95
N TYR A 63 -13.61 -22.62 -12.82
CA TYR A 63 -13.38 -24.07 -12.89
C TYR A 63 -11.89 -24.45 -12.73
N THR A 64 -11.08 -23.56 -12.17
CA THR A 64 -9.66 -23.87 -11.97
C THR A 64 -9.43 -24.86 -10.83
N GLU A 65 -8.46 -25.75 -11.01
CA GLU A 65 -7.96 -26.68 -9.98
C GLU A 65 -6.87 -26.04 -9.11
N ASP A 66 -6.15 -25.04 -9.63
CA ASP A 66 -5.08 -24.32 -8.92
C ASP A 66 -5.28 -22.80 -9.09
N TYR A 67 -6.22 -22.29 -8.29
CA TYR A 67 -6.64 -20.89 -8.33
C TYR A 67 -5.48 -19.92 -8.18
N GLN A 68 -4.52 -20.18 -7.28
CA GLN A 68 -3.44 -19.24 -7.02
C GLN A 68 -2.44 -19.18 -8.19
N THR A 69 -2.09 -20.31 -8.79
CA THR A 69 -1.19 -20.32 -9.95
C THR A 69 -1.84 -19.68 -11.16
N ASP A 70 -3.12 -19.99 -11.39
CA ASP A 70 -3.88 -19.44 -12.51
C ASP A 70 -4.15 -17.95 -12.35
N LEU A 71 -4.45 -17.50 -11.12
CA LEU A 71 -4.55 -16.08 -10.76
C LEU A 71 -3.25 -15.33 -11.07
N ARG A 72 -2.10 -15.85 -10.64
CA ARG A 72 -0.80 -15.23 -10.95
C ARG A 72 -0.54 -15.16 -12.47
N ARG A 73 -1.02 -16.14 -13.24
CA ARG A 73 -0.93 -16.11 -14.71
C ARG A 73 -1.88 -15.08 -15.32
N ALA A 74 -3.12 -15.00 -14.85
CA ALA A 74 -4.11 -14.02 -15.30
C ALA A 74 -3.65 -12.59 -15.01
N LEU A 75 -3.16 -12.32 -13.80
CA LEU A 75 -2.63 -11.00 -13.42
C LEU A 75 -1.37 -10.60 -14.19
N ARG A 76 -0.53 -11.56 -14.61
CA ARG A 76 0.59 -11.26 -15.53
C ARG A 76 0.12 -10.74 -16.87
N ARG A 77 -1.03 -11.22 -17.37
CA ARG A 77 -1.62 -10.80 -18.64
C ARG A 77 -2.35 -9.46 -18.51
N MET A 78 -3.14 -9.28 -17.45
CA MET A 78 -3.97 -8.09 -17.24
C MET A 78 -3.18 -6.91 -16.69
N THR A 79 -2.13 -7.17 -15.89
CA THR A 79 -1.32 -6.15 -15.22
C THR A 79 0.15 -6.31 -15.62
N PRO A 80 0.60 -5.66 -16.71
CA PRO A 80 1.96 -5.82 -17.21
C PRO A 80 3.00 -5.24 -16.25
N SER A 81 2.65 -4.18 -15.50
CA SER A 81 3.53 -3.57 -14.51
C SER A 81 3.78 -4.51 -13.31
N PRO A 82 5.05 -4.91 -13.04
CA PRO A 82 5.37 -5.78 -11.90
C PRO A 82 5.06 -5.17 -10.54
N SER A 83 5.23 -3.86 -10.38
CA SER A 83 4.92 -3.15 -9.13
C SER A 83 3.41 -3.14 -8.87
N LEU A 84 2.62 -2.78 -9.87
CA LEU A 84 1.16 -2.78 -9.77
C LEU A 84 0.61 -4.19 -9.52
N ARG A 85 1.20 -5.20 -10.16
CA ARG A 85 0.81 -6.60 -9.95
C ARG A 85 1.02 -7.06 -8.51
N ARG A 86 2.13 -6.68 -7.88
CA ARG A 86 2.38 -6.96 -6.45
C ARG A 86 1.34 -6.31 -5.56
N MET A 87 0.99 -5.05 -5.83
CA MET A 87 -0.03 -4.33 -5.07
C MET A 87 -1.42 -4.97 -5.22
N VAL A 88 -1.81 -5.31 -6.46
CA VAL A 88 -3.06 -6.01 -6.74
C VAL A 88 -3.09 -7.37 -6.05
N LEU A 89 -2.03 -8.17 -6.16
CA LEU A 89 -1.93 -9.47 -5.48
C LEU A 89 -2.07 -9.34 -3.96
N ALA A 90 -1.41 -8.36 -3.35
CA ALA A 90 -1.51 -8.13 -1.91
C ALA A 90 -2.94 -7.76 -1.49
N ARG A 91 -3.66 -7.00 -2.31
CA ARG A 91 -5.07 -6.66 -2.08
C ARG A 91 -6.00 -7.85 -2.28
N LEU A 92 -5.84 -8.59 -3.37
CA LEU A 92 -6.61 -9.82 -3.60
C LEU A 92 -6.42 -10.82 -2.47
N ALA A 93 -5.21 -10.98 -1.95
CA ALA A 93 -4.97 -11.86 -0.82
C ALA A 93 -5.75 -11.48 0.47
N GLN A 94 -6.20 -10.23 0.57
CA GLN A 94 -7.02 -9.72 1.69
C GLN A 94 -8.52 -9.73 1.36
N ASP A 95 -8.88 -9.30 0.15
CA ASP A 95 -10.26 -8.95 -0.20
C ASP A 95 -10.97 -10.06 -1.01
N ASP A 96 -10.24 -11.01 -1.61
CA ASP A 96 -10.80 -12.08 -2.44
C ASP A 96 -11.12 -13.34 -1.61
N PRO A 97 -12.41 -13.75 -1.51
CA PRO A 97 -12.79 -14.94 -0.74
C PRO A 97 -12.19 -16.24 -1.32
N TRP A 98 -11.98 -16.32 -2.64
CA TRP A 98 -11.42 -17.53 -3.27
C TRP A 98 -9.93 -17.67 -2.99
N TYR A 99 -9.21 -16.57 -2.77
CA TYR A 99 -7.78 -16.63 -2.46
C TYR A 99 -7.53 -17.34 -1.12
N LEU A 100 -8.34 -17.02 -0.10
CA LEU A 100 -8.27 -17.64 1.23
C LEU A 100 -8.84 -19.07 1.25
N ALA A 101 -9.90 -19.32 0.47
CA ALA A 101 -10.50 -20.65 0.35
C ALA A 101 -9.71 -21.62 -0.55
N GLY A 102 -8.71 -21.13 -1.30
CA GLY A 102 -7.95 -21.93 -2.24
C GLY A 102 -8.64 -22.17 -3.58
N GLY A 103 -9.73 -21.45 -3.88
CA GLY A 103 -10.49 -21.54 -5.12
C GLY A 103 -12.00 -21.38 -4.93
N PRO A 104 -12.79 -21.55 -6.00
CA PRO A 104 -14.24 -21.56 -5.92
C PRO A 104 -14.74 -22.72 -5.05
N ALA A 105 -15.85 -22.50 -4.34
CA ALA A 105 -16.52 -23.57 -3.61
C ALA A 105 -17.03 -24.63 -4.60
N LEU A 106 -16.61 -25.88 -4.40
CA LEU A 106 -17.09 -27.00 -5.21
C LEU A 106 -18.57 -27.24 -4.92
N LEU A 107 -19.40 -27.19 -5.96
CA LEU A 107 -20.87 -27.27 -5.91
C LEU A 107 -21.44 -28.55 -5.25
N ASP A 108 -20.61 -29.51 -4.85
CA ASP A 108 -21.03 -30.83 -4.35
C ASP A 108 -20.34 -31.24 -3.04
N VAL A 109 -19.61 -30.33 -2.37
CA VAL A 109 -19.07 -30.57 -1.03
C VAL A 109 -20.02 -29.93 -0.04
N GLY A 110 -20.94 -30.72 0.51
CA GLY A 110 -21.95 -30.26 1.47
C GLY A 110 -21.33 -29.44 2.60
N ASP A 111 -22.06 -28.42 3.04
CA ASP A 111 -21.68 -27.48 4.11
C ASP A 111 -21.02 -28.21 5.28
N VAL A 112 -19.69 -28.24 5.30
CA VAL A 112 -18.95 -28.62 6.49
C VAL A 112 -19.12 -27.44 7.43
N ALA A 113 -20.00 -27.63 8.41
CA ALA A 113 -20.24 -26.67 9.47
C ALA A 113 -18.89 -26.10 9.96
N PRO A 114 -18.78 -24.77 10.13
CA PRO A 114 -17.58 -24.19 10.69
C PRO A 114 -17.29 -24.89 12.02
N PRO A 115 -16.02 -25.23 12.32
CA PRO A 115 -15.69 -25.83 13.60
C PRO A 115 -16.20 -24.89 14.69
N VAL A 116 -17.18 -25.38 15.45
CA VAL A 116 -17.66 -24.72 16.66
C VAL A 116 -16.43 -24.59 17.55
N SER A 117 -15.90 -23.38 17.68
CA SER A 117 -14.90 -23.09 18.70
C SER A 117 -15.56 -23.32 20.05
N GLU A 118 -15.19 -24.41 20.71
CA GLU A 118 -15.37 -24.61 22.14
C GLU A 118 -14.55 -23.55 22.88
N ALA A 119 -15.06 -22.33 22.97
CA ALA A 119 -14.77 -21.33 23.98
C ALA A 119 -15.58 -20.08 23.65
N GLY A 120 -16.66 -19.84 24.38
CA GLY A 120 -17.51 -18.65 24.27
C GLY A 120 -16.77 -17.37 24.66
N VAL A 121 -15.95 -16.85 23.75
CA VAL A 121 -15.40 -15.50 23.83
C VAL A 121 -15.73 -14.82 22.50
N GLU A 122 -16.70 -13.89 22.54
CA GLU A 122 -16.81 -12.85 21.52
C GLU A 122 -15.48 -12.08 21.51
N ILE A 123 -14.58 -12.46 20.61
CA ILE A 123 -13.43 -11.63 20.29
C ILE A 123 -14.00 -10.54 19.38
N ALA A 124 -14.35 -9.40 19.99
CA ALA A 124 -14.52 -8.15 19.26
C ALA A 124 -13.33 -8.00 18.28
N PRO A 125 -13.57 -7.60 17.01
CA PRO A 125 -12.48 -7.51 16.03
C PRO A 125 -11.36 -6.65 16.64
N PRO A 126 -10.13 -7.17 16.75
CA PRO A 126 -9.05 -6.38 17.31
C PRO A 126 -8.93 -5.14 16.45
N VAL A 127 -9.03 -3.97 17.09
CA VAL A 127 -8.77 -2.66 16.48
C VAL A 127 -7.47 -2.79 15.72
N ALA A 128 -7.57 -2.86 14.39
CA ALA A 128 -6.44 -3.13 13.54
C ALA A 128 -5.43 -1.98 13.74
N PRO A 129 -4.21 -2.26 14.25
CA PRO A 129 -3.18 -1.24 14.27
C PRO A 129 -2.92 -0.83 12.82
N ASP A 130 -2.95 0.48 12.60
CA ASP A 130 -2.72 1.22 11.36
C ASP A 130 -2.32 0.32 10.16
N LEU A 131 -3.33 -0.02 9.34
CA LEU A 131 -3.23 -0.92 8.17
C LEU A 131 -2.09 -0.54 7.20
N PHE A 132 -1.60 0.69 7.31
CA PHE A 132 -0.44 1.21 6.59
C PHE A 132 0.89 0.54 6.99
N SER A 133 1.08 0.23 8.27
CA SER A 133 2.30 -0.42 8.77
C SER A 133 2.32 -1.92 8.50
N SER A 134 1.14 -2.56 8.48
CA SER A 134 0.98 -4.01 8.29
C SER A 134 1.15 -4.46 6.84
N LEU A 135 0.73 -3.65 5.86
CA LEU A 135 0.73 -4.07 4.45
C LEU A 135 2.10 -4.06 3.78
N LEU A 136 3.08 -3.35 4.35
CA LEU A 136 4.41 -3.18 3.76
C LEU A 136 5.55 -3.39 4.76
N GLY A 137 5.34 -3.21 6.07
CA GLY A 137 6.46 -3.01 7.00
C GLY A 137 7.14 -1.67 6.68
N ILE A 138 7.30 -0.81 7.68
CA ILE A 138 7.87 0.55 7.48
C ILE A 138 9.22 0.48 6.73
N ASP A 139 10.00 -0.57 6.95
CA ASP A 139 11.30 -0.80 6.31
C ASP A 139 11.20 -1.13 4.80
N GLN A 140 10.16 -1.84 4.33
CA GLN A 140 10.05 -2.13 2.88
C GLN A 140 9.45 -0.96 2.10
N LEU A 141 8.68 -0.10 2.77
CA LEU A 141 8.11 1.11 2.18
C LEU A 141 9.21 2.15 1.91
N PHE A 142 10.19 2.27 2.83
CA PHE A 142 11.39 3.07 2.63
C PHE A 142 12.32 2.49 1.56
N ASN A 143 12.51 1.17 1.51
CA ASN A 143 13.30 0.53 0.45
C ASN A 143 12.66 0.67 -0.94
N TRP A 144 11.33 0.76 -1.02
CA TRP A 144 10.60 1.01 -2.27
C TRP A 144 10.70 2.46 -2.75
N ALA A 145 10.70 3.44 -1.84
CA ALA A 145 10.90 4.85 -2.17
C ALA A 145 12.35 5.19 -2.57
N MET A 146 13.31 4.34 -2.20
CA MET A 146 14.75 4.51 -2.44
C MET A 146 15.28 3.65 -3.62
N ASP A 147 14.41 2.94 -4.35
CA ASP A 147 14.81 2.14 -5.50
C ASP A 147 15.22 3.07 -6.67
N PRO A 148 16.50 3.09 -7.11
CA PRO A 148 17.04 4.05 -8.08
C PRO A 148 16.51 3.86 -9.52
N SER A 149 15.46 3.06 -9.70
CA SER A 149 14.83 2.75 -10.98
C SER A 149 13.66 3.68 -11.34
N VAL A 150 13.39 4.71 -10.55
CA VAL A 150 12.56 5.85 -10.98
C VAL A 150 13.43 6.70 -11.92
N PRO A 151 13.09 6.84 -13.22
CA PRO A 151 13.82 7.77 -14.06
C PRO A 151 13.65 9.15 -13.43
N SER A 152 14.78 9.79 -13.11
CA SER A 152 14.81 11.20 -12.76
C SER A 152 13.95 11.94 -13.78
N LEU A 153 12.88 12.60 -13.31
CA LEU A 153 12.25 13.63 -14.13
C LEU A 153 13.38 14.60 -14.45
N GLY A 154 13.75 14.65 -15.72
CA GLY A 154 15.01 15.22 -16.16
C GLY A 154 15.21 16.65 -15.69
N GLU A 155 16.44 16.93 -15.29
CA GLU A 155 17.33 17.86 -15.99
C GLU A 155 18.72 17.23 -16.10
#